data_AF-A0A7R8CHK3-F1
#
_entry.id   AF-A0A7R8CHK3-F1
#
_cell.length_a   1.000
_cell.length_b   1.000
_cell.length_c   1.000
_cell.angle_alpha   90.00
_cell.angle_beta   90.00
_cell.angle_gamma   90.00
#
_symmetry.space_group_name_H-M   'P 1'
#
loop_
_entity.id
_entity.type
_entity.pdbx_description
1 polymer ?
#
loop_
_entity_poly.entity_id
_entity_poly.type
_entity_poly.pdbx_seq_one_letter_code
_entity_poly.pdbx_strand_id
1 'polypeptide(L)'
;MGNADTKLNFRKAVIQLTTKTQVVESNDDSFWDQFWSDSVNNIQDVFALVPSAEIRALREEAPSNLATLCYKAVEKLVQAADSSCRSAKEQIQVLNSVRLLTRLIPYIFEDPDWRGFFWSKIPDPEGEQSDSGEKSIPLAHSMLNALCDLLFCPEFTVAPNKNTSRDEVDDFTDSRFFGGDQSSSLENNRWITYFTSSDNRHALPLFTSLLNIVCGYDPAGIIPYNHLLFNDTREETVEAALQVLIITLDQESGSIEDEPTNLTDNLFLNYLSRIHREEDFSFILKGVTRLLMNPLIQTYLPNSQRRVQFHQELLIFFWKFCEHNKKFLFYVLKSSDVLDILVPILHHLNDSRADQSKVGLMHIGVFILLLLSGERNFGVRLNKPYTATIPMDIPIFTGTHGDLLIIVFHKIITTGHQRLQPLFDCLLTILCNVSPYIKSLSMVAACKN
;
A
#
# COMPACT_ATOMS: atom_id res chain seq x y z
N MET A 1 30.39 14.52 -22.74
CA MET A 1 29.47 14.98 -23.81
C MET A 1 28.21 14.10 -23.97
N GLY A 2 28.04 12.98 -23.25
CA GLY A 2 27.01 11.97 -23.57
C GLY A 2 25.57 12.20 -23.06
N ASN A 3 25.31 12.89 -21.93
CA ASN A 3 23.97 12.89 -21.32
C ASN A 3 22.98 13.92 -21.90
N ALA A 4 23.48 15.02 -22.50
CA ALA A 4 22.60 16.04 -23.07
C ALA A 4 22.00 15.59 -24.41
N ASP A 5 22.82 14.93 -25.24
CA ASP A 5 22.41 14.41 -26.55
C ASP A 5 21.43 13.24 -26.41
N THR A 6 21.60 12.36 -25.41
CA THR A 6 20.68 11.25 -25.16
C THR A 6 19.31 11.73 -24.66
N LYS A 7 19.25 12.74 -23.78
CA LYS A 7 17.97 13.38 -23.38
C LYS A 7 17.27 14.07 -24.55
N LEU A 8 18.03 14.71 -25.44
CA LEU A 8 17.47 15.32 -26.66
C LEU A 8 16.88 14.27 -27.60
N ASN A 9 17.55 13.12 -27.78
CA ASN A 9 17.04 12.02 -28.61
C ASN A 9 15.75 11.43 -28.02
N PHE A 10 15.73 11.16 -26.71
CA PHE A 10 14.52 10.73 -26.01
C PHE A 10 13.36 11.71 -26.26
N ARG A 11 13.61 13.02 -26.09
CA ARG A 11 12.58 14.04 -26.32
C ARG A 11 12.08 14.06 -27.77
N LYS A 12 12.98 13.95 -28.74
CA LYS A 12 12.61 13.87 -30.17
C LYS A 12 11.76 12.64 -30.45
N ALA A 13 12.07 11.49 -29.85
CA ALA A 13 11.28 10.28 -29.99
C ALA A 13 9.85 10.45 -29.46
N VAL A 14 9.68 11.08 -28.29
CA VAL A 14 8.35 11.41 -27.71
C VAL A 14 7.54 12.31 -28.65
N ILE A 15 8.17 13.38 -29.17
CA ILE A 15 7.52 14.29 -30.13
C ILE A 15 7.14 13.53 -31.40
N GLN A 16 8.01 12.63 -31.88
CA GLN A 16 7.75 11.83 -33.07
C GLN A 16 6.54 10.91 -32.91
N LEU A 17 6.35 10.30 -31.74
CA LEU A 17 5.17 9.46 -31.45
C LEU A 17 3.84 10.24 -31.57
N THR A 18 3.86 11.53 -31.22
CA THR A 18 2.66 12.38 -31.15
C THR A 18 2.41 13.12 -32.47
N THR A 19 3.46 13.60 -33.13
CA THR A 19 3.34 14.51 -34.30
C THR A 19 3.26 13.80 -35.64
N LYS A 20 3.82 12.58 -35.75
CA LYS A 20 3.65 11.76 -36.94
C LYS A 20 2.43 10.88 -36.70
N THR A 21 1.32 11.18 -37.38
CA THR A 21 0.14 10.30 -37.44
C THR A 21 0.41 8.94 -38.09
N GLN A 22 1.64 8.71 -38.57
CA GLN A 22 2.08 7.38 -38.99
C GLN A 22 2.43 6.52 -37.78
N VAL A 23 1.93 5.29 -37.80
CA VAL A 23 2.28 4.26 -36.82
C VAL A 23 3.77 3.96 -36.95
N VAL A 24 4.51 4.05 -35.84
CA VAL A 24 5.90 3.58 -35.80
C VAL A 24 5.90 2.06 -35.74
N GLU A 25 6.62 1.42 -36.65
CA GLU A 25 6.66 -0.04 -36.72
C GLU A 25 7.22 -0.64 -35.42
N SER A 26 6.60 -1.72 -34.94
CA SER A 26 7.00 -2.38 -33.69
C SER A 26 8.37 -3.04 -33.74
N ASN A 27 8.90 -3.30 -34.94
CA ASN A 27 10.21 -3.89 -35.19
C ASN A 27 11.34 -2.84 -35.39
N ASP A 28 11.04 -1.54 -35.34
CA ASP A 28 12.06 -0.49 -35.42
C ASP A 28 12.80 -0.33 -34.08
N ASP A 29 13.63 -1.32 -33.76
CA ASP A 29 14.40 -1.35 -32.51
C ASP A 29 15.31 -0.11 -32.38
N SER A 30 15.77 0.45 -33.49
CA SER A 30 16.61 1.66 -33.51
C SER A 30 15.86 2.88 -32.95
N PHE A 31 14.55 2.95 -33.19
CA PHE A 31 13.68 3.96 -32.62
C PHE A 31 13.37 3.66 -31.16
N TRP A 32 12.88 2.45 -30.85
CA TRP A 32 12.40 2.11 -29.51
C TRP A 32 13.51 2.07 -28.46
N ASP A 33 14.74 1.70 -28.81
CA ASP A 33 15.87 1.66 -27.88
C ASP A 33 16.26 3.04 -27.33
N GLN A 34 15.80 4.13 -27.95
CA GLN A 34 16.00 5.49 -27.43
C GLN A 34 15.35 5.69 -26.05
N PHE A 35 14.24 5.00 -25.76
CA PHE A 35 13.51 5.08 -24.49
C PHE A 35 14.18 4.32 -23.33
N TRP A 36 15.06 3.36 -23.64
CA TRP A 36 15.65 2.45 -22.65
C TRP A 36 17.13 2.73 -22.38
N SER A 37 17.65 3.85 -22.87
CA SER A 37 19.05 4.27 -22.78
C SER A 37 19.37 5.09 -21.52
N ASP A 38 20.65 5.39 -21.26
CA ASP A 38 21.18 6.22 -20.14
C ASP A 38 20.74 7.70 -20.17
N SER A 39 19.66 8.04 -20.88
CA SER A 39 19.11 9.39 -20.95
C SER A 39 18.41 9.82 -19.66
N VAL A 40 17.89 8.88 -18.88
CA VAL A 40 17.02 9.14 -17.71
C VAL A 40 17.62 8.51 -16.45
N ASN A 41 17.91 9.34 -15.45
CA ASN A 41 18.50 8.87 -14.19
C ASN A 41 17.50 8.77 -13.04
N ASN A 42 16.35 9.45 -13.13
CA ASN A 42 15.32 9.47 -12.10
C ASN A 42 13.93 9.69 -12.72
N ILE A 43 12.88 9.55 -11.90
CA ILE A 43 11.49 9.68 -12.36
C ILE A 43 11.13 11.11 -12.82
N GLN A 44 11.73 12.14 -12.22
CA GLN A 44 11.45 13.55 -12.56
C GLN A 44 11.94 13.91 -13.96
N ASP A 45 13.05 13.32 -14.39
CA ASP A 45 13.54 13.44 -15.77
C ASP A 45 12.48 12.95 -16.77
N VAL A 46 11.86 11.78 -16.53
CA VAL A 46 10.77 11.28 -17.40
C VAL A 46 9.57 12.22 -17.37
N PHE A 47 9.18 12.70 -16.20
CA PHE A 47 8.00 13.55 -16.05
C PHE A 47 8.16 14.90 -16.77
N ALA A 48 9.39 15.42 -16.83
CA ALA A 48 9.74 16.61 -17.60
C ALA A 48 9.83 16.34 -19.12
N LEU A 49 10.38 15.19 -19.52
CA LEU A 49 10.56 14.82 -20.93
C LEU A 49 9.26 14.33 -21.60
N VAL A 50 8.30 13.85 -20.81
CA VAL A 50 6.98 13.35 -21.24
C VAL A 50 5.87 14.12 -20.51
N PRO A 51 5.50 15.32 -20.99
CA PRO A 51 4.42 16.12 -20.41
C PRO A 51 3.06 15.43 -20.48
N SER A 52 2.19 15.67 -19.49
CA SER A 52 0.85 15.06 -19.42
C SER A 52 -0.03 15.37 -20.63
N ALA A 53 0.07 16.61 -21.16
CA ALA A 53 -0.65 17.03 -22.35
C ALA A 53 -0.28 16.18 -23.58
N GLU A 54 0.99 15.78 -23.71
CA GLU A 54 1.44 14.95 -24.82
C GLU A 54 1.01 13.51 -24.69
N ILE A 55 0.91 12.98 -23.46
CA ILE A 55 0.38 11.63 -23.25
C ILE A 55 -1.10 11.57 -23.63
N ARG A 56 -1.87 12.61 -23.28
CA ARG A 56 -3.28 12.73 -23.70
C ARG A 56 -3.42 12.87 -25.22
N ALA A 57 -2.60 13.73 -25.84
CA ALA A 57 -2.56 13.86 -27.30
C ALA A 57 -2.17 12.53 -27.96
N LEU A 58 -1.16 11.83 -27.44
CA LEU A 58 -0.74 10.52 -27.94
C LEU A 58 -1.86 9.47 -27.79
N ARG A 59 -2.62 9.50 -26.71
CA ARG A 59 -3.79 8.63 -26.50
C ARG A 59 -4.91 8.90 -27.51
N GLU A 60 -5.18 10.16 -27.81
CA GLU A 60 -6.31 10.60 -28.65
C GLU A 60 -5.99 10.59 -30.15
N GLU A 61 -4.79 11.04 -30.52
CA GLU A 61 -4.38 11.25 -31.92
C GLU A 61 -3.58 10.07 -32.49
N ALA A 62 -2.87 9.30 -31.65
CA ALA A 62 -2.04 8.17 -32.08
C ALA A 62 -2.08 6.98 -31.09
N PRO A 63 -3.27 6.40 -30.81
CA PRO A 63 -3.45 5.34 -29.82
C PRO A 63 -2.62 4.09 -30.08
N SER A 64 -2.39 3.73 -31.35
CA SER A 64 -1.52 2.60 -31.72
C SER A 64 -0.07 2.80 -31.27
N ASN A 65 0.46 4.02 -31.38
CA ASN A 65 1.81 4.36 -30.92
C ASN A 65 1.92 4.27 -29.39
N LEU A 66 0.88 4.72 -28.67
CA LEU A 66 0.81 4.57 -27.21
C LEU A 66 0.80 3.11 -26.79
N ALA A 67 -0.04 2.30 -27.45
CA ALA A 67 -0.14 0.87 -27.19
C ALA A 67 1.21 0.18 -27.42
N THR A 68 1.87 0.42 -28.55
CA THR A 68 3.20 -0.13 -28.86
C THR A 68 4.24 0.31 -27.83
N LEU A 69 4.22 1.56 -27.37
CA LEU A 69 5.15 2.03 -26.33
C LEU A 69 4.96 1.27 -25.01
N CYS A 70 3.71 1.02 -24.61
CA CYS A 70 3.40 0.19 -23.43
C CYS A 70 3.85 -1.26 -23.63
N TYR A 71 3.57 -1.86 -24.80
CA TYR A 71 4.02 -3.21 -25.13
C TYR A 71 5.54 -3.33 -25.06
N LYS A 72 6.29 -2.39 -25.66
CA LYS A 72 7.75 -2.37 -25.62
C LYS A 72 8.30 -2.20 -24.20
N ALA A 73 7.68 -1.36 -23.37
CA ALA A 73 8.09 -1.23 -21.98
C ALA A 73 7.91 -2.55 -21.21
N VAL A 74 6.77 -3.23 -21.37
CA VAL A 74 6.53 -4.53 -20.72
C VAL A 74 7.43 -5.62 -21.29
N GLU A 75 7.69 -5.62 -22.60
CA GLU A 75 8.63 -6.54 -23.26
C GLU A 75 10.03 -6.43 -22.63
N LYS A 76 10.53 -5.22 -22.36
CA LYS A 76 11.83 -5.04 -21.68
C LYS A 76 11.82 -5.57 -20.24
N LEU A 77 10.70 -5.46 -19.51
CA LEU A 77 10.57 -6.05 -18.18
C LEU A 77 10.64 -7.57 -18.23
N VAL A 78 9.89 -8.19 -19.15
CA VAL A 78 9.85 -9.65 -19.33
C VAL A 78 11.24 -10.17 -19.73
N GLN A 79 11.87 -9.55 -20.74
CA GLN A 79 13.21 -9.94 -21.18
C GLN A 79 14.25 -9.89 -20.04
N ALA A 80 14.19 -8.85 -19.21
CA ALA A 80 15.10 -8.72 -18.07
C ALA A 80 14.78 -9.72 -16.94
N ALA A 81 13.51 -10.06 -16.72
CA ALA A 81 13.12 -11.10 -15.77
C ALA A 81 13.64 -12.47 -16.22
N ASP A 82 13.47 -12.81 -17.50
CA ASP A 82 13.95 -14.08 -18.09
C ASP A 82 15.47 -14.21 -18.05
N SER A 83 16.21 -13.11 -18.24
CA SER A 83 17.67 -13.08 -18.15
C SER A 83 18.21 -12.91 -16.72
N SER A 84 17.33 -12.82 -15.72
CA SER A 84 17.67 -12.54 -14.31
C SER A 84 18.40 -11.20 -14.09
N CYS A 85 18.17 -10.19 -14.95
CA CYS A 85 18.58 -8.79 -14.79
C CYS A 85 20.06 -8.59 -14.33
N ARG A 86 20.98 -9.35 -14.93
CA ARG A 86 22.36 -9.47 -14.45
C ARG A 86 23.25 -8.31 -14.89
N SER A 87 22.94 -7.67 -16.00
CA SER A 87 23.77 -6.59 -16.55
C SER A 87 23.26 -5.21 -16.13
N ALA A 88 24.19 -4.26 -15.92
CA ALA A 88 23.82 -2.87 -15.62
C ALA A 88 22.94 -2.25 -16.72
N LYS A 89 23.12 -2.67 -17.98
CA LYS A 89 22.28 -2.26 -19.10
C LYS A 89 20.83 -2.70 -18.90
N GLU A 90 20.59 -3.98 -18.59
CA GLU A 90 19.24 -4.49 -18.33
C GLU A 90 18.61 -3.79 -17.12
N GLN A 91 19.36 -3.56 -16.05
CA GLN A 91 18.88 -2.84 -14.88
C GLN A 91 18.39 -1.43 -15.24
N ILE A 92 19.14 -0.70 -16.08
CA ILE A 92 18.73 0.62 -16.57
C ILE A 92 17.48 0.53 -17.45
N GLN A 93 17.40 -0.46 -18.33
CA GLN A 93 16.22 -0.70 -19.17
C GLN A 93 14.97 -0.98 -18.33
N VAL A 94 15.08 -1.81 -17.29
CA VAL A 94 14.01 -2.07 -16.33
C VAL A 94 13.58 -0.80 -15.61
N LEU A 95 14.52 -0.06 -15.03
CA LEU A 95 14.21 1.17 -14.30
C LEU A 95 13.53 2.22 -15.19
N ASN A 96 13.98 2.37 -16.45
CA ASN A 96 13.36 3.29 -17.39
C ASN A 96 11.98 2.83 -17.85
N SER A 97 11.79 1.51 -18.04
CA SER A 97 10.48 0.92 -18.37
C SER A 97 9.47 1.17 -17.24
N VAL A 98 9.86 0.93 -15.98
CA VAL A 98 9.01 1.22 -14.81
C VAL A 98 8.70 2.71 -14.72
N ARG A 99 9.70 3.61 -14.83
CA ARG A 99 9.47 5.07 -14.77
C ARG A 99 8.51 5.55 -15.85
N LEU A 100 8.65 5.01 -17.07
CA LEU A 100 7.78 5.36 -18.19
C LEU A 100 6.36 4.84 -17.97
N LEU A 101 6.19 3.59 -17.55
CA LEU A 101 4.87 3.02 -17.23
C LEU A 101 4.19 3.78 -16.09
N THR A 102 4.90 4.12 -15.01
CA THR A 102 4.41 4.97 -13.92
C THR A 102 3.95 6.34 -14.43
N ARG A 103 4.59 6.88 -15.47
CA ARG A 103 4.18 8.14 -16.10
C ARG A 103 2.95 7.97 -16.99
N LEU A 104 2.86 6.90 -17.79
CA LEU A 104 1.82 6.71 -18.81
C LEU A 104 0.50 6.22 -18.22
N ILE A 105 0.54 5.20 -17.34
CA ILE A 105 -0.63 4.46 -16.88
C ILE A 105 -1.74 5.36 -16.31
N PRO A 106 -1.47 6.35 -15.44
CA PRO A 106 -2.53 7.21 -14.90
C PRO A 106 -3.30 7.96 -15.99
N TYR A 107 -2.62 8.44 -17.03
CA TYR A 107 -3.27 9.15 -18.14
C TYR A 107 -3.92 8.19 -19.14
N ILE A 108 -3.48 6.94 -19.24
CA ILE A 108 -4.21 5.91 -20.00
C ILE A 108 -5.58 5.68 -19.36
N PHE A 109 -5.63 5.52 -18.03
CA PHE A 109 -6.87 5.25 -17.30
C PHE A 109 -7.80 6.46 -17.10
N GLU A 110 -7.41 7.66 -17.52
CA GLU A 110 -8.33 8.81 -17.62
C GLU A 110 -9.42 8.56 -18.68
N ASP A 111 -9.17 7.70 -19.67
CA ASP A 111 -10.13 7.31 -20.70
C ASP A 111 -10.71 5.91 -20.40
N PRO A 112 -12.04 5.78 -20.21
CA PRO A 112 -12.69 4.50 -19.98
C PRO A 112 -12.45 3.44 -21.06
N ASP A 113 -12.25 3.85 -22.33
CA ASP A 113 -12.06 2.92 -23.44
C ASP A 113 -10.76 2.11 -23.30
N TRP A 114 -9.79 2.65 -22.56
CA TRP A 114 -8.51 1.99 -22.29
C TRP A 114 -8.54 1.03 -21.10
N ARG A 115 -9.64 0.92 -20.34
CA ARG A 115 -9.72 0.04 -19.15
C ARG A 115 -9.47 -1.44 -19.47
N GLY A 116 -9.84 -1.85 -20.69
CA GLY A 116 -9.63 -3.20 -21.19
C GLY A 116 -8.23 -3.45 -21.75
N PHE A 117 -7.45 -2.41 -22.07
CA PHE A 117 -6.21 -2.52 -22.86
C PHE A 117 -5.22 -3.53 -22.28
N PHE A 118 -4.83 -3.37 -21.01
CA PHE A 118 -3.86 -4.28 -20.38
C PHE A 118 -4.39 -5.72 -20.20
N TRP A 119 -5.71 -5.89 -20.23
CA TRP A 119 -6.36 -7.20 -20.10
C TRP A 119 -6.78 -7.79 -21.45
N SER A 120 -6.48 -7.10 -22.53
CA SER A 120 -6.72 -7.56 -23.89
C SER A 120 -5.57 -8.42 -24.41
N LYS A 121 -5.86 -9.24 -25.42
CA LYS A 121 -4.87 -10.07 -26.09
C LYS A 121 -3.89 -9.18 -26.86
N ILE A 122 -2.61 -9.52 -26.83
CA ILE A 122 -1.61 -8.89 -27.70
C ILE A 122 -1.96 -9.30 -29.14
N PRO A 123 -2.13 -8.36 -30.09
CA PRO A 123 -2.34 -8.73 -31.48
C PRO A 123 -1.07 -9.40 -32.01
N ASP A 124 -1.16 -10.65 -32.47
CA ASP A 124 -0.06 -11.29 -33.18
C ASP A 124 0.23 -10.51 -34.48
N PRO A 125 1.47 -10.02 -34.69
CA PRO A 125 1.80 -9.24 -35.88
C PRO A 125 1.67 -10.03 -37.19
N GLU A 126 1.58 -11.37 -37.14
CA GLU A 126 1.53 -12.22 -38.33
C GLU A 126 0.15 -12.81 -38.65
N GLY A 127 -0.89 -12.56 -37.85
CA GLY A 127 -2.24 -13.03 -38.19
C GLY A 127 -2.38 -14.55 -38.35
N GLU A 128 -1.40 -15.33 -37.90
CA GLU A 128 -1.56 -16.78 -37.79
C GLU A 128 -2.50 -17.05 -36.62
N GLN A 129 -3.75 -17.39 -36.93
CA GLN A 129 -4.57 -18.20 -36.05
C GLN A 129 -3.83 -19.52 -35.82
N SER A 130 -2.91 -19.53 -34.85
CA SER A 130 -2.40 -20.77 -34.31
C SER A 130 -3.59 -21.44 -33.60
N ASP A 131 -4.15 -22.45 -34.24
CA ASP A 131 -5.20 -23.35 -33.73
C ASP A 131 -4.70 -24.22 -32.55
N SER A 132 -3.56 -23.86 -31.96
CA SER A 132 -3.11 -24.37 -30.68
C SER A 132 -3.85 -23.60 -29.58
N GLY A 133 -4.68 -24.30 -28.81
CA GLY A 133 -5.43 -23.76 -27.66
C GLY A 133 -4.59 -23.17 -26.50
N GLU A 134 -3.39 -22.65 -26.75
CA GLU A 134 -2.64 -21.81 -25.83
C GLU A 134 -3.35 -20.47 -25.68
N LYS A 135 -3.91 -20.24 -24.48
CA LYS A 135 -4.52 -18.97 -24.12
C LYS A 135 -3.45 -17.86 -24.20
N SER A 136 -3.56 -16.96 -25.17
CA SER A 136 -2.70 -15.77 -25.24
C SER A 136 -2.74 -15.01 -23.89
N ILE A 137 -1.58 -14.77 -23.30
CA ILE A 137 -1.45 -14.16 -21.97
C ILE A 137 -1.70 -12.63 -22.08
N PRO A 138 -2.61 -12.04 -21.28
CA PRO A 138 -2.84 -10.59 -21.30
C PRO A 138 -1.62 -9.79 -20.85
N LEU A 139 -1.46 -8.57 -21.37
CA LEU A 139 -0.31 -7.70 -21.05
C LEU A 139 -0.12 -7.46 -19.54
N ALA A 140 -1.22 -7.32 -18.80
CA ALA A 140 -1.24 -7.17 -17.34
C ALA A 140 -0.57 -8.35 -16.62
N HIS A 141 -0.82 -9.58 -17.09
CA HIS A 141 -0.25 -10.78 -16.48
C HIS A 141 1.27 -10.80 -16.69
N SER A 142 1.71 -10.58 -17.94
CA SER A 142 3.14 -10.51 -18.26
C SER A 142 3.86 -9.41 -17.48
N MET A 143 3.24 -8.23 -17.37
CA MET A 143 3.78 -7.11 -16.61
C MET A 143 3.88 -7.44 -15.12
N LEU A 144 2.80 -7.94 -14.50
CA LEU A 144 2.79 -8.26 -13.08
C LEU A 144 3.78 -9.38 -12.73
N ASN A 145 3.84 -10.45 -13.54
CA ASN A 145 4.81 -11.53 -13.33
C ASN A 145 6.25 -11.04 -13.43
N ALA A 146 6.58 -10.30 -14.49
CA ALA A 146 7.92 -9.75 -14.66
C ALA A 146 8.31 -8.82 -13.50
N LEU A 147 7.40 -7.94 -13.06
CA LEU A 147 7.64 -7.08 -11.89
C LEU A 147 7.85 -7.90 -10.61
N CYS A 148 7.03 -8.94 -10.38
CA CYS A 148 7.18 -9.81 -9.22
C CYS A 148 8.53 -10.55 -9.25
N ASP A 149 8.94 -11.11 -10.40
CA ASP A 149 10.25 -11.74 -10.56
C ASP A 149 11.39 -10.77 -10.30
N LEU A 150 11.31 -9.56 -10.86
CA LEU A 150 12.31 -8.51 -10.71
C LEU A 150 12.42 -8.00 -9.26
N LEU A 151 11.35 -8.04 -8.46
CA LEU A 151 11.38 -7.68 -7.03
C LEU A 151 12.18 -8.67 -6.17
N PHE A 152 12.36 -9.91 -6.63
CA PHE A 152 13.15 -10.95 -5.95
C PHE A 152 14.45 -11.28 -6.69
N CYS A 153 14.88 -10.43 -7.62
CA CYS A 153 16.07 -10.64 -8.43
C CYS A 153 17.36 -10.36 -7.64
N PRO A 154 18.23 -11.37 -7.43
CA PRO A 154 19.53 -11.16 -6.78
C PRO A 154 20.39 -10.14 -7.52
N GLU A 155 21.17 -9.37 -6.77
CA GLU A 155 22.10 -8.34 -7.29
C GLU A 155 21.42 -7.17 -8.04
N PHE A 156 20.09 -7.15 -8.11
CA PHE A 156 19.30 -6.04 -8.59
C PHE A 156 18.44 -5.44 -7.48
N THR A 157 17.47 -6.19 -6.96
CA THR A 157 16.56 -5.76 -5.89
C THR A 157 16.85 -6.44 -4.56
N VAL A 158 17.40 -7.65 -4.60
CA VAL A 158 17.83 -8.40 -3.41
C VAL A 158 19.34 -8.32 -3.26
N ALA A 159 19.80 -7.76 -2.14
CA ALA A 159 21.23 -7.71 -1.83
C ALA A 159 21.82 -9.13 -1.71
N PRO A 160 23.06 -9.36 -2.18
CA PRO A 160 23.69 -10.67 -2.08
C PRO A 160 23.83 -11.08 -0.61
N ASN A 161 23.28 -12.25 -0.28
CA ASN A 161 23.32 -12.75 1.08
C ASN A 161 24.75 -13.16 1.43
N LYS A 162 25.41 -12.45 2.35
CA LYS A 162 26.80 -12.77 2.76
C LYS A 162 26.92 -14.02 3.62
N ASN A 163 25.80 -14.59 4.06
CA ASN A 163 25.79 -15.80 4.88
C ASN A 163 24.68 -16.76 4.42
N THR A 164 24.97 -18.05 4.64
CA THR A 164 24.10 -19.23 4.66
C THR A 164 23.78 -19.94 3.33
N SER A 165 24.45 -21.09 3.21
CA SER A 165 23.91 -22.42 2.86
C SER A 165 22.40 -22.47 2.61
N ARG A 166 22.04 -23.00 1.44
CA ARG A 166 20.68 -23.40 1.07
C ARG A 166 20.17 -24.44 2.07
N ASP A 167 19.23 -24.04 2.92
CA ASP A 167 18.27 -24.99 3.47
C ASP A 167 17.12 -25.09 2.46
N GLU A 168 16.78 -26.33 2.10
CA GLU A 168 15.74 -26.69 1.14
C GLU A 168 14.38 -26.17 1.63
N VAL A 169 13.66 -25.46 0.75
CA VAL A 169 12.29 -25.02 1.01
C VAL A 169 11.36 -26.13 0.55
N ASP A 170 10.61 -26.72 1.48
CA ASP A 170 9.58 -27.71 1.19
C ASP A 170 8.51 -27.12 0.27
N ASP A 171 8.37 -27.72 -0.91
CA ASP A 171 7.44 -27.35 -1.96
C ASP A 171 6.02 -27.80 -1.59
N PHE A 172 5.20 -26.87 -1.06
CA PHE A 172 3.76 -27.10 -0.84
C PHE A 172 3.00 -26.81 -2.13
N THR A 173 2.94 -27.79 -3.03
CA THR A 173 2.01 -27.80 -4.17
C THR A 173 0.69 -28.44 -3.76
N ASP A 174 -0.27 -27.65 -3.27
CA ASP A 174 -1.67 -28.11 -3.12
C ASP A 174 -2.36 -27.93 -4.49
N SER A 175 -2.41 -29.02 -5.25
CA SER A 175 -3.09 -29.09 -6.54
C SER A 175 -4.58 -29.29 -6.32
N ARG A 176 -5.40 -28.27 -6.60
CA ARG A 176 -6.84 -28.45 -6.79
C ARG A 176 -7.32 -27.80 -8.07
N PHE A 177 -8.05 -28.60 -8.81
CA PHE A 177 -8.67 -28.33 -10.09
C PHE A 177 -9.61 -27.11 -10.01
N PHE A 178 -9.41 -26.15 -10.89
CA PHE A 178 -10.36 -25.08 -11.18
C PHE A 178 -11.38 -25.56 -12.22
N GLY A 179 -12.64 -25.70 -11.79
CA GLY A 179 -13.80 -25.75 -12.68
C GLY A 179 -14.27 -24.32 -12.93
N GLY A 180 -14.38 -23.94 -14.20
CA GLY A 180 -14.88 -22.63 -14.59
C GLY A 180 -16.38 -22.52 -14.47
N ASP A 181 -16.86 -21.32 -14.15
CA ASP A 181 -18.09 -20.79 -14.72
C ASP A 181 -18.00 -19.27 -14.85
N GLN A 182 -18.30 -18.77 -16.04
CA GLN A 182 -18.44 -17.35 -16.33
C GLN A 182 -19.85 -16.92 -15.91
N SER A 183 -19.96 -16.24 -14.78
CA SER A 183 -21.16 -15.47 -14.43
C SER A 183 -20.78 -14.05 -14.09
N SER A 184 -21.38 -13.11 -14.81
CA SER A 184 -21.23 -11.66 -14.69
C SER A 184 -21.64 -11.16 -13.31
N SER A 185 -20.68 -10.98 -12.41
CA SER A 185 -20.80 -10.22 -11.16
C SER A 185 -19.92 -8.97 -11.25
N LEU A 186 -20.37 -7.85 -10.65
CA LEU A 186 -19.65 -6.57 -10.59
C LEU A 186 -18.13 -6.79 -10.49
N GLU A 187 -17.38 -6.34 -11.50
CA GLU A 187 -16.01 -6.79 -11.74
C GLU A 187 -15.09 -6.46 -10.56
N ASN A 188 -14.78 -7.46 -9.73
CA ASN A 188 -13.63 -7.43 -8.83
C ASN A 188 -12.41 -6.88 -9.60
N ASN A 189 -11.63 -6.00 -8.97
CA ASN A 189 -10.48 -5.41 -9.60
C ASN A 189 -9.53 -6.52 -10.12
N ARG A 190 -9.44 -6.66 -11.45
CA ARG A 190 -8.67 -7.72 -12.11
C ARG A 190 -7.19 -7.71 -11.73
N TRP A 191 -6.62 -6.52 -11.45
CA TRP A 191 -5.24 -6.38 -11.01
C TRP A 191 -5.03 -7.03 -9.65
N ILE A 192 -5.89 -6.71 -8.68
CA ILE A 192 -5.82 -7.27 -7.33
C ILE A 192 -6.12 -8.77 -7.36
N THR A 193 -7.13 -9.17 -8.14
CA THR A 193 -7.52 -10.57 -8.30
C THR A 193 -6.33 -11.39 -8.78
N TYR A 194 -5.67 -10.99 -9.86
CA TYR A 194 -4.49 -11.69 -10.36
C TYR A 194 -3.31 -11.64 -9.38
N PHE A 195 -2.98 -10.44 -8.88
CA PHE A 195 -1.81 -10.22 -8.02
C PHE A 195 -1.88 -11.03 -6.72
N THR A 196 -3.08 -11.27 -6.19
CA THR A 196 -3.31 -12.04 -4.96
C THR A 196 -3.73 -13.49 -5.22
N SER A 197 -3.81 -13.95 -6.48
CA SER A 197 -4.21 -15.33 -6.82
C SER A 197 -3.06 -16.34 -6.72
N SER A 198 -3.40 -17.62 -6.82
CA SER A 198 -2.43 -18.72 -6.97
C SER A 198 -1.63 -18.69 -8.27
N ASP A 199 -2.09 -17.95 -9.29
CA ASP A 199 -1.35 -17.80 -10.54
C ASP A 199 -0.11 -16.91 -10.36
N ASN A 200 -0.07 -16.09 -9.31
CA ASN A 200 1.13 -15.38 -8.90
C ASN A 200 1.97 -16.26 -7.97
N ARG A 201 3.01 -16.89 -8.52
CA ARG A 201 3.97 -17.73 -7.76
C ARG A 201 4.65 -17.01 -6.59
N HIS A 202 4.67 -15.68 -6.61
CA HIS A 202 5.29 -14.85 -5.57
C HIS A 202 4.31 -14.35 -4.51
N ALA A 203 3.04 -14.78 -4.52
CA ALA A 203 2.03 -14.26 -3.61
C ALA A 203 2.45 -14.30 -2.13
N LEU A 204 2.95 -15.45 -1.65
CA LEU A 204 3.42 -15.58 -0.26
C LEU A 204 4.70 -14.77 0.04
N PRO A 205 5.79 -14.87 -0.76
CA PRO A 205 6.95 -14.01 -0.61
C PRO A 205 6.62 -12.51 -0.63
N LEU A 206 5.72 -12.07 -1.51
CA LEU A 206 5.29 -10.67 -1.58
C LEU A 206 4.55 -10.24 -0.32
N PHE A 207 3.52 -11.00 0.08
CA PHE A 207 2.75 -10.70 1.29
C PHE A 207 3.67 -10.56 2.51
N THR A 208 4.55 -11.53 2.71
CA THR A 208 5.50 -11.52 3.84
C THR A 208 6.53 -10.40 3.73
N SER A 209 7.06 -10.11 2.53
CA SER A 209 8.03 -9.03 2.32
C SER A 209 7.41 -7.66 2.57
N LEU A 210 6.21 -7.40 2.05
CA LEU A 210 5.46 -6.17 2.29
C LEU A 210 5.21 -5.96 3.79
N LEU A 211 4.76 -7.00 4.50
CA LEU A 211 4.52 -6.94 5.94
C LEU A 211 5.81 -6.62 6.72
N ASN A 212 6.92 -7.25 6.35
CA ASN A 212 8.24 -7.03 6.97
C ASN A 212 8.80 -5.63 6.68
N ILE A 213 8.63 -5.12 5.45
CA ILE A 213 9.05 -3.76 5.09
C ILE A 213 8.33 -2.75 5.98
N VAL A 214 7.01 -2.86 6.10
CA VAL A 214 6.21 -1.92 6.91
C VAL A 214 6.50 -2.09 8.40
N CYS A 215 6.30 -3.29 8.96
CA CYS A 215 6.40 -3.51 10.40
C CYS A 215 7.85 -3.48 10.92
N GLY A 216 8.83 -3.67 10.04
CA GLY A 216 10.25 -3.58 10.35
C GLY A 216 10.86 -2.18 10.25
N TYR A 217 10.14 -1.20 9.67
CA TYR A 217 10.69 0.14 9.46
C TYR A 217 10.85 0.94 10.76
N ASP A 218 12.06 1.44 11.00
CA ASP A 218 12.37 2.31 12.14
C ASP A 218 12.80 3.72 11.64
N PRO A 219 11.94 4.74 11.79
CA PRO A 219 12.23 6.10 11.34
C PRO A 219 13.23 6.85 12.25
N ALA A 220 13.48 6.38 13.47
CA ALA A 220 14.39 7.07 14.40
C ALA A 220 15.86 6.96 13.97
N GLY A 221 16.22 5.89 13.25
CA GLY A 221 17.59 5.58 12.88
C GLY A 221 18.50 5.37 14.10
N ILE A 222 19.81 5.23 13.85
CA ILE A 222 20.80 5.02 14.92
C ILE A 222 21.27 6.36 15.53
N ILE A 223 21.24 7.45 14.76
CA ILE A 223 21.85 8.75 15.10
C ILE A 223 20.89 9.91 14.77
N PRO A 224 20.82 10.97 15.59
CA PRO A 224 20.10 12.20 15.26
C PRO A 224 20.45 12.77 13.88
N TYR A 225 19.45 13.31 13.19
CA TYR A 225 19.57 13.94 11.87
C TYR A 225 20.03 13.01 10.74
N ASN A 226 20.03 11.69 10.92
CA ASN A 226 20.42 10.71 9.89
C ASN A 226 19.75 10.97 8.52
N HIS A 227 18.46 11.33 8.54
CA HIS A 227 17.67 11.66 7.34
C HIS A 227 18.10 12.93 6.58
N LEU A 228 18.91 13.83 7.18
CA LEU A 228 19.43 15.02 6.50
C LEU A 228 20.76 14.72 5.82
N LEU A 229 21.51 13.76 6.36
CA LEU A 229 22.84 13.38 5.89
C LEU A 229 22.76 12.33 4.79
N PHE A 230 21.74 11.47 4.83
CA PHE A 230 21.54 10.39 3.87
C PHE A 230 20.15 10.48 3.27
N ASN A 231 20.07 10.33 1.94
CA ASN A 231 18.80 10.27 1.24
C ASN A 231 18.15 8.92 1.50
N ASP A 232 17.27 8.86 2.50
CA ASP A 232 16.57 7.63 2.89
C ASP A 232 15.34 7.41 2.01
N THR A 233 15.47 6.60 0.98
CA THR A 233 14.37 6.16 0.09
C THR A 233 13.48 5.10 0.73
N ARG A 234 13.84 4.57 1.91
CA ARG A 234 13.07 3.47 2.54
C ARG A 234 11.69 3.91 2.98
N GLU A 235 11.51 5.18 3.37
CA GLU A 235 10.20 5.69 3.78
C GLU A 235 9.21 5.62 2.61
N GLU A 236 9.61 6.04 1.41
CA GLU A 236 8.78 5.99 0.20
C GLU A 236 8.42 4.55 -0.15
N THR A 237 9.38 3.61 -0.02
CA THR A 237 9.13 2.17 -0.20
C THR A 237 8.15 1.62 0.83
N VAL A 238 8.26 2.05 2.10
CA VAL A 238 7.37 1.62 3.18
C VAL A 238 5.95 2.12 2.97
N GLU A 239 5.80 3.37 2.57
CA GLU A 239 4.50 3.95 2.24
C GLU A 239 3.85 3.22 1.07
N ALA A 240 4.59 2.98 -0.02
CA ALA A 240 4.10 2.22 -1.17
C ALA A 240 3.74 0.77 -0.78
N ALA A 241 4.57 0.10 0.03
CA ALA A 241 4.29 -1.25 0.51
C ALA A 241 3.02 -1.31 1.38
N LEU A 242 2.83 -0.32 2.25
CA LEU A 242 1.65 -0.19 3.09
C LEU A 242 0.39 0.04 2.25
N GLN A 243 0.45 0.91 1.24
CA GLN A 243 -0.65 1.15 0.32
C GLN A 243 -1.01 -0.12 -0.48
N VAL A 244 -0.01 -0.85 -1.00
CA VAL A 244 -0.23 -2.13 -1.70
C VAL A 244 -0.87 -3.16 -0.77
N LEU A 245 -0.42 -3.27 0.49
CA LEU A 245 -1.08 -4.14 1.47
C LEU A 245 -2.54 -3.74 1.69
N ILE A 246 -2.83 -2.46 1.88
CA ILE A 246 -4.19 -2.00 2.14
C ILE A 246 -5.12 -2.33 0.97
N ILE A 247 -4.73 -1.99 -0.26
CA ILE A 247 -5.58 -2.25 -1.43
C ILE A 247 -5.75 -3.75 -1.70
N THR A 248 -4.74 -4.57 -1.42
CA THR A 248 -4.83 -6.03 -1.61
C THR A 248 -5.59 -6.74 -0.51
N LEU A 249 -5.74 -6.12 0.66
CA LEU A 249 -6.59 -6.59 1.75
C LEU A 249 -8.02 -5.99 1.67
N ASP A 250 -8.27 -5.12 0.70
CA ASP A 250 -9.60 -4.58 0.45
C ASP A 250 -10.36 -5.50 -0.50
N GLN A 251 -11.16 -6.38 0.06
CA GLN A 251 -12.16 -7.11 -0.69
C GLN A 251 -13.53 -6.56 -0.29
N GLU A 252 -14.27 -6.03 -1.26
CA GLU A 252 -15.69 -5.76 -1.07
C GLU A 252 -16.30 -7.06 -0.60
N SER A 253 -16.78 -7.08 0.64
CA SER A 253 -17.54 -8.21 1.17
C SER A 253 -18.80 -8.25 0.33
N GLY A 254 -18.75 -9.02 -0.76
CA GLY A 254 -19.92 -9.38 -1.54
C GLY A 254 -20.94 -9.87 -0.54
N SER A 255 -22.07 -9.16 -0.48
CA SER A 255 -23.19 -9.42 0.41
C SER A 255 -23.76 -10.81 0.12
N ILE A 256 -23.13 -11.85 0.66
CA ILE A 256 -23.68 -13.19 0.78
C ILE A 256 -23.22 -13.71 2.15
N GLU A 257 -23.92 -13.23 3.17
CA GLU A 257 -24.20 -14.07 4.34
C GLU A 257 -24.84 -15.35 3.80
N ASP A 258 -24.07 -16.43 3.66
CA ASP A 258 -24.49 -17.84 3.63
C ASP A 258 -23.50 -18.68 2.82
N GLU A 259 -22.30 -18.93 3.36
CA GLU A 259 -21.64 -20.26 3.38
C GLU A 259 -20.23 -20.17 4.00
N PRO A 260 -19.89 -20.98 5.03
CA PRO A 260 -18.63 -20.88 5.76
C PRO A 260 -17.40 -21.47 5.03
N THR A 261 -17.48 -21.71 3.72
CA THR A 261 -16.49 -22.50 2.96
C THR A 261 -15.86 -21.84 1.75
N ASN A 262 -16.29 -20.64 1.33
CA ASN A 262 -15.56 -19.93 0.28
C ASN A 262 -14.36 -19.21 0.89
N LEU A 263 -13.24 -19.94 0.99
CA LEU A 263 -11.91 -19.35 1.04
C LEU A 263 -11.86 -18.26 -0.04
N THR A 264 -11.57 -17.03 0.35
CA THR A 264 -11.43 -15.93 -0.61
C THR A 264 -10.35 -16.32 -1.62
N ASP A 265 -10.59 -16.16 -2.93
CA ASP A 265 -9.55 -16.40 -3.95
C ASP A 265 -8.29 -15.54 -3.72
N ASN A 266 -8.44 -14.46 -2.95
CA ASN A 266 -7.35 -13.62 -2.47
C ASN A 266 -6.48 -14.35 -1.44
N LEU A 267 -5.30 -14.81 -1.88
CA LEU A 267 -4.33 -15.49 -1.02
C LEU A 267 -3.78 -14.59 0.09
N PHE A 268 -3.72 -13.26 -0.08
CA PHE A 268 -3.20 -12.36 0.95
C PHE A 268 -4.13 -12.35 2.17
N LEU A 269 -5.45 -12.32 1.95
CA LEU A 269 -6.44 -12.47 3.02
C LEU A 269 -6.38 -13.85 3.68
N ASN A 270 -6.19 -14.90 2.88
CA ASN A 270 -5.97 -16.26 3.41
C ASN A 270 -4.72 -16.35 4.27
N TYR A 271 -3.60 -15.75 3.86
CA TYR A 271 -2.37 -15.73 4.65
C TYR A 271 -2.54 -14.91 5.93
N LEU A 272 -3.12 -13.71 5.84
CA LEU A 272 -3.36 -12.83 6.98
C LEU A 272 -4.24 -13.51 8.05
N SER A 273 -5.34 -14.15 7.65
CA SER A 273 -6.25 -14.85 8.57
C SER A 273 -5.61 -16.05 9.26
N ARG A 274 -4.57 -16.65 8.66
CA ARG A 274 -3.86 -17.82 9.18
C ARG A 274 -2.69 -17.48 10.12
N ILE A 275 -2.23 -16.22 10.16
CA ILE A 275 -1.21 -15.80 11.14
C ILE A 275 -1.72 -16.05 12.56
N HIS A 276 -0.90 -16.68 13.39
CA HIS A 276 -1.31 -17.11 14.73
C HIS A 276 -0.18 -17.16 15.77
N ARG A 277 1.09 -17.02 15.37
CA ARG A 277 2.20 -17.03 16.33
C ARG A 277 2.21 -15.71 17.09
N GLU A 278 2.38 -15.78 18.41
CA GLU A 278 2.43 -14.58 19.26
C GLU A 278 3.63 -13.68 18.90
N GLU A 279 4.74 -14.25 18.41
CA GLU A 279 5.91 -13.50 17.93
C GLU A 279 5.58 -12.61 16.72
N ASP A 280 4.84 -13.16 15.74
CA ASP A 280 4.40 -12.42 14.56
C ASP A 280 3.42 -11.30 14.96
N PHE A 281 2.47 -11.59 15.86
CA PHE A 281 1.56 -10.58 16.38
C PHE A 281 2.29 -9.46 17.13
N SER A 282 3.27 -9.82 17.97
CA SER A 282 4.13 -8.84 18.65
C SER A 282 4.88 -7.97 17.65
N PHE A 283 5.47 -8.58 16.61
CA PHE A 283 6.22 -7.85 15.58
C PHE A 283 5.34 -6.82 14.86
N ILE A 284 4.15 -7.23 14.43
CA ILE A 284 3.18 -6.37 13.72
C ILE A 284 2.68 -5.26 14.63
N LEU A 285 2.21 -5.61 15.84
CA LEU A 285 1.69 -4.64 16.81
C LEU A 285 2.74 -3.59 17.16
N LYS A 286 3.97 -4.01 17.50
CA LYS A 286 5.07 -3.09 17.81
C LYS A 286 5.46 -2.23 16.61
N GLY A 287 5.48 -2.79 15.40
CA GLY A 287 5.77 -2.06 14.17
C GLY A 287 4.76 -0.94 13.93
N VAL A 288 3.46 -1.26 13.95
CA VAL A 288 2.37 -0.29 13.77
C VAL A 288 2.40 0.78 14.87
N THR A 289 2.50 0.38 16.14
CA THR A 289 2.56 1.32 17.27
C THR A 289 3.77 2.25 17.18
N ARG A 290 4.95 1.73 16.81
CA ARG A 290 6.17 2.54 16.62
C ARG A 290 5.94 3.64 15.58
N LEU A 291 5.37 3.28 14.43
CA LEU A 291 5.14 4.21 13.34
C LEU A 291 4.04 5.24 13.67
N LEU A 292 2.96 4.83 14.33
CA LEU A 292 1.92 5.76 14.80
C LEU A 292 2.43 6.73 15.88
N MET A 293 3.32 6.27 16.76
CA MET A 293 3.90 7.12 17.82
C MET A 293 5.00 8.05 17.33
N ASN A 294 5.68 7.72 16.23
CA ASN A 294 6.85 8.47 15.75
C ASN A 294 6.59 10.00 15.61
N PRO A 295 5.49 10.48 15.01
CA PRO A 295 5.23 11.92 14.91
C PRO A 295 4.91 12.59 16.26
N LEU A 296 4.52 11.80 17.26
CA LEU A 296 4.01 12.27 18.56
C LEU A 296 5.10 12.38 19.62
N ILE A 297 6.20 11.65 19.44
CA ILE A 297 7.33 11.64 20.37
C ILE A 297 8.12 12.95 20.24
N GLN A 298 8.28 13.65 21.36
CA GLN A 298 9.19 14.79 21.45
C GLN A 298 10.61 14.31 21.69
N THR A 299 11.52 14.72 20.81
CA THR A 299 12.96 14.55 20.99
C THR A 299 13.57 15.79 21.64
N TYR A 300 14.63 15.60 22.43
CA TYR A 300 15.36 16.72 23.04
C TYR A 300 15.92 17.68 21.99
N LEU A 301 16.36 17.13 20.86
CA LEU A 301 16.84 17.88 19.71
C LEU A 301 15.67 18.13 18.74
N PRO A 302 15.41 19.39 18.33
CA PRO A 302 14.32 19.69 17.40
C PRO A 302 14.61 19.07 16.02
N ASN A 303 13.58 18.48 15.39
CA ASN A 303 13.68 17.88 14.05
C ASN A 303 14.80 16.84 13.90
N SER A 304 15.21 16.19 15.01
CA SER A 304 16.30 15.21 14.99
C SER A 304 15.92 13.86 14.40
N GLN A 305 14.62 13.60 14.25
CA GLN A 305 14.10 12.36 13.69
C GLN A 305 13.13 12.69 12.56
N ARG A 306 13.08 11.79 11.57
CA ARG A 306 12.08 11.84 10.51
C ARG A 306 10.72 11.56 11.11
N ARG A 307 9.72 12.32 10.65
CA ARG A 307 8.32 12.14 11.04
C ARG A 307 7.54 11.56 9.87
N VAL A 308 7.08 10.32 10.04
CA VAL A 308 6.25 9.65 9.04
C VAL A 308 4.94 10.43 8.82
N GLN A 309 4.41 10.40 7.59
CA GLN A 309 3.19 11.13 7.22
C GLN A 309 2.00 10.21 6.92
N PHE A 310 2.21 8.91 6.74
CA PHE A 310 1.21 7.90 6.35
C PHE A 310 0.43 7.29 7.54
N HIS A 311 0.06 8.12 8.52
CA HIS A 311 -0.65 7.68 9.73
C HIS A 311 -2.08 7.20 9.45
N GLN A 312 -2.75 7.74 8.43
CA GLN A 312 -4.09 7.30 8.03
C GLN A 312 -4.04 5.86 7.48
N GLU A 313 -3.06 5.56 6.65
CA GLU A 313 -2.82 4.25 6.08
C GLU A 313 -2.51 3.22 7.17
N LEU A 314 -1.70 3.59 8.17
CA LEU A 314 -1.42 2.72 9.32
C LEU A 314 -2.67 2.35 10.12
N LEU A 315 -3.60 3.31 10.28
CA LEU A 315 -4.88 3.05 10.95
C LEU A 315 -5.76 2.10 10.13
N ILE A 316 -5.83 2.28 8.81
CA ILE A 316 -6.57 1.37 7.92
C ILE A 316 -5.96 -0.04 7.98
N PHE A 317 -4.63 -0.14 7.90
CA PHE A 317 -3.94 -1.41 7.97
C PHE A 317 -4.18 -2.12 9.31
N PHE A 318 -4.09 -1.41 10.44
CA PHE A 318 -4.42 -1.95 11.75
C PHE A 318 -5.87 -2.45 11.82
N TRP A 319 -6.81 -1.63 11.32
CA TRP A 319 -8.22 -2.00 11.28
C TRP A 319 -8.46 -3.28 10.49
N LYS A 320 -7.95 -3.36 9.24
CA LYS A 320 -8.05 -4.55 8.39
C LYS A 320 -7.45 -5.79 9.06
N PHE A 321 -6.32 -5.64 9.76
CA PHE A 321 -5.70 -6.75 10.47
C PHE A 321 -6.59 -7.27 11.61
N CYS A 322 -7.20 -6.38 12.40
CA CYS A 322 -8.15 -6.74 13.45
C CYS A 322 -9.46 -7.34 12.90
N GLU A 323 -9.91 -6.85 11.75
CA GLU A 323 -11.13 -7.32 11.08
C GLU A 323 -10.96 -8.76 10.57
N HIS A 324 -9.92 -9.01 9.80
CA HIS A 324 -9.67 -10.27 9.11
C HIS A 324 -8.92 -11.32 9.95
N ASN A 325 -8.32 -10.95 11.09
CA ASN A 325 -7.68 -11.89 12.01
C ASN A 325 -8.15 -11.70 13.46
N LYS A 326 -9.17 -12.48 13.86
CA LYS A 326 -9.71 -12.45 15.23
C LYS A 326 -8.68 -12.84 16.29
N LYS A 327 -7.72 -13.72 15.98
CA LYS A 327 -6.65 -14.09 16.92
C LYS A 327 -5.75 -12.90 17.21
N PHE A 328 -5.43 -12.08 16.21
CA PHE A 328 -4.70 -10.84 16.40
C PHE A 328 -5.50 -9.83 17.23
N LEU A 329 -6.79 -9.65 16.94
CA LEU A 329 -7.66 -8.78 17.75
C LEU A 329 -7.64 -9.19 19.24
N PHE A 330 -7.83 -10.49 19.53
CA PHE A 330 -7.75 -10.98 20.91
C PHE A 330 -6.35 -10.82 21.52
N TYR A 331 -5.29 -10.98 20.74
CA TYR A 331 -3.92 -10.75 21.18
C TYR A 331 -3.71 -9.29 21.63
N VAL A 332 -4.12 -8.32 20.80
CA VAL A 332 -4.06 -6.88 21.13
C VAL A 332 -4.78 -6.59 22.44
N LEU A 333 -5.94 -7.21 22.65
CA LEU A 333 -6.80 -7.01 23.82
C LEU A 333 -6.35 -7.79 25.07
N LYS A 334 -5.43 -8.76 24.93
CA LYS A 334 -4.97 -9.61 26.04
C LYS A 334 -4.11 -8.84 27.03
N SER A 335 -3.26 -7.93 26.56
CA SER A 335 -2.30 -7.16 27.36
C SER A 335 -2.73 -5.69 27.52
N SER A 336 -1.86 -4.86 28.11
CA SER A 336 -2.07 -3.41 28.10
C SER A 336 -1.56 -2.73 26.84
N ASP A 337 -1.03 -3.48 25.87
CA ASP A 337 -0.40 -2.92 24.66
C ASP A 337 -1.46 -2.26 23.75
N VAL A 338 -2.74 -2.63 23.88
CA VAL A 338 -3.85 -1.88 23.26
C VAL A 338 -3.86 -0.41 23.65
N LEU A 339 -3.37 -0.05 24.85
CA LEU A 339 -3.30 1.35 25.28
C LEU A 339 -2.22 2.12 24.51
N ASP A 340 -1.16 1.45 24.08
CA ASP A 340 -0.11 2.06 23.26
C ASP A 340 -0.60 2.34 21.84
N ILE A 341 -1.65 1.65 21.36
CA ILE A 341 -2.38 2.02 20.13
C ILE A 341 -3.47 3.06 20.40
N LEU A 342 -4.16 2.97 21.53
CA LEU A 342 -5.24 3.88 21.88
C LEU A 342 -4.79 5.35 21.90
N VAL A 343 -3.64 5.63 22.51
CA VAL A 343 -3.13 6.99 22.69
C VAL A 343 -2.88 7.72 21.35
N PRO A 344 -2.17 7.16 20.35
CA PRO A 344 -1.99 7.82 19.07
C PRO A 344 -3.30 7.95 18.28
N ILE A 345 -4.22 6.99 18.38
CA ILE A 345 -5.56 7.12 17.77
C ILE A 345 -6.28 8.35 18.35
N LEU A 346 -6.37 8.45 19.68
CA LEU A 346 -7.03 9.58 20.33
C LEU A 346 -6.32 10.92 20.04
N HIS A 347 -4.99 10.92 19.95
CA HIS A 347 -4.24 12.10 19.54
C HIS A 347 -4.65 12.57 18.15
N HIS A 348 -4.59 11.69 17.14
CA HIS A 348 -4.91 12.05 15.76
C HIS A 348 -6.38 12.45 15.59
N LEU A 349 -7.30 11.80 16.30
CA LEU A 349 -8.71 12.20 16.34
C LEU A 349 -8.88 13.60 16.94
N ASN A 350 -8.19 13.90 18.05
CA ASN A 350 -8.25 15.22 18.66
C ASN A 350 -7.66 16.30 17.74
N ASP A 351 -6.49 16.09 17.16
CA ASP A 351 -5.82 17.05 16.26
C ASP A 351 -6.64 17.33 15.00
N SER A 352 -7.28 16.28 14.45
CA SER A 352 -8.01 16.36 13.18
C SER A 352 -9.46 16.85 13.29
N ARG A 353 -10.01 16.95 14.50
CA ARG A 353 -11.46 17.22 14.72
C ARG A 353 -12.01 18.49 14.07
N ALA A 354 -11.17 19.50 13.86
CA ALA A 354 -11.55 20.78 13.28
C ALA A 354 -11.33 20.84 11.76
N ASP A 355 -10.64 19.86 11.17
CA ASP A 355 -10.24 19.84 9.77
C ASP A 355 -11.20 18.99 8.92
N GLN A 356 -11.99 19.66 8.09
CA GLN A 356 -12.97 19.00 7.21
C GLN A 356 -12.34 18.10 6.14
N SER A 357 -11.04 18.24 5.85
CA SER A 357 -10.33 17.37 4.92
C SER A 357 -10.00 16.01 5.54
N LYS A 358 -9.97 15.91 6.88
CA LYS A 358 -9.57 14.71 7.63
C LYS A 358 -10.75 13.88 8.11
N VAL A 359 -11.94 14.07 7.55
CA VAL A 359 -13.16 13.32 7.93
C VAL A 359 -12.98 11.81 7.78
N GLY A 360 -12.27 11.36 6.75
CA GLY A 360 -11.96 9.94 6.56
C GLY A 360 -11.17 9.34 7.74
N LEU A 361 -10.11 10.02 8.18
CA LEU A 361 -9.34 9.63 9.36
C LEU A 361 -10.21 9.58 10.62
N MET A 362 -11.12 10.53 10.79
CA MET A 362 -12.06 10.54 11.92
C MET A 362 -12.94 9.28 11.93
N HIS A 363 -13.46 8.87 10.77
CA HIS A 363 -14.28 7.65 10.66
C HIS A 363 -13.45 6.40 11.00
N ILE A 364 -12.26 6.27 10.41
CA ILE A 364 -11.38 5.11 10.63
C ILE A 364 -11.03 5.00 12.12
N GLY A 365 -10.58 6.08 12.75
CA GLY A 365 -10.23 6.06 14.17
C GLY A 365 -11.41 5.74 15.08
N VAL A 366 -12.60 6.30 14.81
CA VAL A 366 -13.81 5.99 15.59
C VAL A 366 -14.25 4.54 15.39
N PHE A 367 -14.19 3.98 14.17
CA PHE A 367 -14.56 2.59 13.92
C PHE A 367 -13.59 1.58 14.53
N ILE A 368 -12.29 1.89 14.56
CA ILE A 368 -11.33 1.10 15.33
C ILE A 368 -11.71 1.10 16.82
N LEU A 369 -12.00 2.27 17.40
CA LEU A 369 -12.39 2.35 18.81
C LEU A 369 -13.74 1.67 19.07
N LEU A 370 -14.67 1.71 18.12
CA LEU A 370 -15.93 0.98 18.19
C LEU A 370 -15.69 -0.53 18.24
N LEU A 371 -14.88 -1.05 17.32
CA LEU A 371 -14.47 -2.46 17.28
C LEU A 371 -13.83 -2.89 18.61
N LEU A 372 -12.85 -2.12 19.12
CA LEU A 372 -12.18 -2.44 20.38
C LEU A 372 -13.12 -2.33 21.59
N SER A 373 -14.05 -1.37 21.59
CA SER A 373 -14.98 -1.14 22.70
C SER A 373 -15.97 -2.28 22.91
N GLY A 374 -16.27 -3.06 21.86
CA GLY A 374 -17.13 -4.24 21.96
C GLY A 374 -16.57 -5.33 22.88
N GLU A 375 -15.29 -5.27 23.21
CA GLU A 375 -14.60 -6.29 23.98
C GLU A 375 -14.37 -5.86 25.43
N ARG A 376 -14.79 -6.71 26.38
CA ARG A 376 -14.67 -6.45 27.83
C ARG A 376 -13.25 -6.07 28.25
N ASN A 377 -12.24 -6.73 27.70
CA ASN A 377 -10.86 -6.51 28.08
C ASN A 377 -10.41 -5.07 27.80
N PHE A 378 -10.88 -4.47 26.70
CA PHE A 378 -10.57 -3.07 26.40
C PHE A 378 -11.06 -2.13 27.51
N GLY A 379 -12.35 -2.22 27.86
CA GLY A 379 -12.95 -1.41 28.92
C GLY A 379 -12.25 -1.56 30.27
N VAL A 380 -11.86 -2.79 30.63
CA VAL A 380 -11.09 -3.04 31.88
C VAL A 380 -9.72 -2.35 31.83
N ARG A 381 -9.01 -2.43 30.70
CA ARG A 381 -7.66 -1.86 30.53
C ARG A 381 -7.65 -0.33 30.57
N LEU A 382 -8.74 0.34 30.21
CA LEU A 382 -8.86 1.80 30.28
C LEU A 382 -8.61 2.37 31.69
N ASN A 383 -8.76 1.57 32.74
CA ASN A 383 -8.48 1.99 34.12
C ASN A 383 -6.98 2.14 34.44
N LYS A 384 -6.06 1.77 33.53
CA LYS A 384 -4.62 1.97 33.75
C LYS A 384 -4.33 3.48 33.84
N PRO A 385 -3.48 3.94 34.77
CA PRO A 385 -3.09 5.35 34.85
C PRO A 385 -2.53 5.85 33.51
N TYR A 386 -2.97 7.03 33.08
CA TYR A 386 -2.43 7.69 31.90
C TYR A 386 -1.21 8.51 32.31
N THR A 387 -0.04 8.12 31.81
CA THR A 387 1.24 8.76 32.14
C THR A 387 1.95 9.38 30.92
N ALA A 388 1.36 9.26 29.73
CA ALA A 388 2.04 9.71 28.52
C ALA A 388 2.07 11.25 28.45
N THR A 389 3.23 11.78 28.08
CA THR A 389 3.49 13.23 27.97
C THR A 389 3.30 13.74 26.54
N ILE A 390 2.45 13.08 25.76
CA ILE A 390 2.17 13.51 24.39
C ILE A 390 1.40 14.83 24.45
N PRO A 391 1.91 15.91 23.82
CA PRO A 391 1.19 17.17 23.76
C PRO A 391 -0.14 16.98 23.03
N MET A 392 -1.24 17.19 23.73
CA MET A 392 -2.58 17.19 23.16
C MET A 392 -3.26 18.49 23.55
N ASP A 393 -4.02 19.08 22.63
CA ASP A 393 -4.93 20.16 22.96
C ASP A 393 -6.10 19.60 23.78
N ILE A 394 -5.89 19.36 25.07
CA ILE A 394 -6.87 18.92 26.07
C ILE A 394 -6.53 19.56 27.42
N PRO A 395 -7.50 19.71 28.35
CA PRO A 395 -7.21 20.20 29.69
C PRO A 395 -6.24 19.26 30.41
N ILE A 396 -5.36 19.83 31.24
CA ILE A 396 -4.44 19.04 32.07
C ILE A 396 -5.28 18.26 33.10
N PHE A 397 -5.06 16.96 33.19
CA PHE A 397 -5.72 16.09 34.14
C PHE A 397 -4.76 15.03 34.69
N THR A 398 -5.12 14.44 35.83
CA THR A 398 -4.49 13.24 36.37
C THR A 398 -5.56 12.18 36.49
N GLY A 399 -5.40 11.09 35.76
CA GLY A 399 -6.43 10.06 35.64
C GLY A 399 -5.97 8.85 34.85
N THR A 400 -6.95 8.18 34.25
CA THR A 400 -6.79 6.93 33.54
C THR A 400 -6.89 7.13 32.02
N HIS A 401 -6.67 6.08 31.24
CA HIS A 401 -6.91 6.12 29.79
C HIS A 401 -8.41 6.27 29.47
N GLY A 402 -9.30 5.84 30.38
CA GLY A 402 -10.73 6.10 30.28
C GLY A 402 -11.06 7.60 30.34
N ASP A 403 -10.38 8.34 31.23
CA ASP A 403 -10.50 9.80 31.29
C ASP A 403 -10.06 10.47 30.00
N LEU A 404 -8.91 10.06 29.44
CA LEU A 404 -8.42 10.56 28.16
C LEU A 404 -9.45 10.37 27.05
N LEU A 405 -10.00 9.16 26.93
CA LEU A 405 -10.99 8.82 25.92
C LEU A 405 -12.24 9.70 26.04
N ILE A 406 -12.78 9.87 27.26
CA ILE A 406 -13.95 10.72 27.52
C ILE A 406 -13.67 12.18 27.17
N ILE A 407 -12.52 12.72 27.59
CA ILE A 407 -12.13 14.12 27.34
C ILE A 407 -12.01 14.38 25.83
N VAL A 408 -11.34 13.48 25.10
CA VAL A 408 -11.18 13.61 23.64
C VAL A 408 -12.54 13.51 22.93
N PHE A 409 -13.39 12.55 23.31
CA PHE A 409 -14.71 12.39 22.70
C PHE A 409 -15.61 13.59 22.95
N HIS A 410 -15.61 14.10 24.19
CA HIS A 410 -16.32 15.33 24.53
C HIS A 410 -15.86 16.49 23.66
N LYS A 411 -14.55 16.65 23.45
CA LYS A 411 -13.99 17.72 22.62
C LYS A 411 -14.34 17.56 21.15
N ILE A 412 -14.36 16.33 20.61
CA ILE A 412 -14.83 16.05 19.24
C ILE A 412 -16.31 16.44 19.08
N ILE A 413 -17.16 16.11 20.05
CA ILE A 413 -18.59 16.41 19.99
C ILE A 413 -18.86 17.92 20.10
N THR A 414 -18.14 18.61 20.99
CA THR A 414 -18.42 20.04 21.29
C THR A 414 -17.69 21.02 20.38
N THR A 415 -16.50 20.67 19.89
CA THR A 415 -15.65 21.56 19.07
C THR A 415 -15.40 21.06 17.65
N GLY A 416 -15.86 19.84 17.32
CA GLY A 416 -15.73 19.29 15.98
C GLY A 416 -16.64 19.97 14.96
N HIS A 417 -16.28 19.85 13.69
CA HIS A 417 -17.07 20.43 12.60
C HIS A 417 -18.34 19.60 12.30
N GLN A 418 -19.33 20.19 11.62
CA GLN A 418 -20.65 19.56 11.37
C GLN A 418 -20.60 18.20 10.65
N ARG A 419 -19.64 17.96 9.75
CA ARG A 419 -19.50 16.65 9.07
C ARG A 419 -19.15 15.48 10.01
N LEU A 420 -18.83 15.74 11.29
CA LEU A 420 -18.61 14.68 12.30
C LEU A 420 -19.89 14.22 12.98
N GLN A 421 -21.03 14.88 12.77
CA GLN A 421 -22.31 14.49 13.36
C GLN A 421 -22.67 13.01 13.15
N PRO A 422 -22.46 12.39 11.97
CA PRO A 422 -22.72 10.95 11.78
C PRO A 422 -21.91 10.03 12.71
N LEU A 423 -20.78 10.50 13.26
CA LEU A 423 -19.95 9.73 14.19
C LEU A 423 -20.42 9.84 15.64
N PHE A 424 -21.31 10.77 15.98
CA PHE A 424 -21.70 11.01 17.37
C PHE A 424 -22.37 9.80 17.99
N ASP A 425 -23.23 9.10 17.24
CA ASP A 425 -23.85 7.86 17.72
C ASP A 425 -22.79 6.79 18.02
N CYS A 426 -21.78 6.65 17.16
CA CYS A 426 -20.68 5.72 17.37
C CYS A 426 -19.84 6.08 18.61
N LEU A 427 -19.52 7.36 18.81
CA LEU A 427 -18.81 7.85 19.99
C LEU A 427 -19.59 7.55 21.28
N LEU A 428 -20.91 7.77 21.27
CA LEU A 428 -21.78 7.47 22.39
C LEU A 428 -21.88 5.95 22.63
N THR A 429 -21.99 5.14 21.57
CA THR A 429 -21.97 3.67 21.68
C THR A 429 -20.68 3.17 22.32
N ILE A 430 -19.52 3.69 21.93
CA ILE A 430 -18.23 3.36 22.56
C ILE A 430 -18.27 3.69 24.06
N LEU A 431 -18.75 4.87 24.44
CA LEU A 431 -18.88 5.27 25.84
C LEU A 431 -19.82 4.32 26.60
N CYS A 432 -20.95 3.95 26.01
CA CYS A 432 -21.87 2.97 26.58
C CYS A 432 -21.18 1.61 26.80
N ASN A 433 -20.44 1.11 25.80
CA ASN A 433 -19.74 -0.17 25.86
C ASN A 433 -18.70 -0.22 26.98
N VAL A 434 -17.94 0.86 27.19
CA VAL A 434 -16.88 0.90 28.20
C VAL A 434 -17.38 1.26 29.60
N SER A 435 -18.54 1.93 29.70
CA SER A 435 -19.08 2.46 30.97
C SER A 435 -19.19 1.44 32.12
N PRO A 436 -19.54 0.15 31.92
CA PRO A 436 -19.63 -0.82 33.02
C PRO A 436 -18.28 -1.17 33.64
N TYR A 437 -17.18 -0.81 32.98
CA TYR A 437 -15.82 -1.19 33.38
C TYR A 437 -15.00 -0.04 33.96
N ILE A 438 -15.43 1.21 33.78
CA ILE A 438 -14.74 2.39 34.32
C ILE A 438 -14.96 2.47 35.84
N LYS A 439 -13.86 2.45 36.61
CA LYS A 439 -13.90 2.43 38.08
C LYS A 439 -13.86 3.80 38.72
N SER A 440 -13.28 4.78 38.03
CA SER A 440 -13.09 6.14 38.53
C SER A 440 -13.03 7.11 37.37
N LEU A 441 -13.53 8.32 37.60
CA LEU A 441 -13.37 9.46 36.70
C LEU A 441 -12.68 10.59 37.46
N SER A 442 -11.72 11.21 36.78
CA SER A 442 -11.13 12.48 37.19
C SER A 442 -12.19 13.58 37.18
N MET A 443 -11.98 14.61 38.01
CA MET A 443 -12.87 15.78 38.03
C MET A 443 -13.00 16.41 36.63
N VAL A 444 -11.93 16.43 35.85
CA VAL A 444 -11.93 17.01 34.50
C VAL A 444 -12.83 16.23 33.54
N ALA A 445 -12.78 14.89 33.59
CA ALA A 445 -13.63 14.06 32.74
C ALA A 445 -15.10 14.02 33.19
N ALA A 446 -15.35 14.16 34.50
CA ALA A 446 -16.69 14.17 35.07
C ALA A 446 -17.42 15.53 34.93
N CYS A 447 -16.68 16.62 34.84
CA CYS A 447 -17.24 17.95 34.68
C CYS A 447 -17.64 18.24 33.24
N LYS A 448 -18.79 18.92 33.08
CA LYS A 448 -19.22 19.51 31.81
C LYS A 448 -18.35 20.75 31.57
N ASN A 449 -17.33 20.63 30.73
CA ASN A 449 -16.46 21.77 30.36
C ASN A 449 -16.98 22.49 29.14
#